data_AF-A0A2M7E2V4-F1
#
_entry.id   AF-A0A2M7E2V4-F1
#
_cell.length_a   1.000
_cell.length_b   1.000
_cell.length_c   1.000
_cell.angle_alpha   90.00
_cell.angle_beta   90.00
_cell.angle_gamma   90.00
#
_symmetry.space_group_name_H-M   'P 1'
#
loop_
_entity.id
_entity.type
_entity.pdbx_description
1 polymer ?
#
loop_
_entity_poly.entity_id
_entity_poly.type
_entity_poly.pdbx_seq_one_letter_code
_entity_poly.pdbx_strand_id
1 'polypeptide(L)'
;MKREIKKYLFDIKTSINSIFEYLGEKRNFFEYQENKLLRRGVEREIEIIGEAANKILKLDSEIKIENARQIVDTRNWVIHGYDKVDDVVIWGIISNHLPKLKKEIEDLLERE
;
A
#
# COMPACT_ATOMS: atom_id res chain seq x y z
N MET A 1 13.22 -14.25 -10.31
CA MET A 1 12.06 -14.27 -9.40
C MET A 1 10.92 -15.08 -10.02
N LYS A 2 10.09 -15.76 -9.21
CA LYS A 2 8.89 -16.47 -9.72
C LYS A 2 7.93 -15.46 -10.36
N ARG A 3 7.31 -15.81 -11.49
CA ARG A 3 6.35 -14.95 -12.22
C ARG A 3 5.20 -14.45 -11.33
N GLU A 4 4.75 -15.28 -10.39
CA GLU A 4 3.69 -14.93 -9.44
C GLU A 4 4.11 -13.81 -8.47
N ILE A 5 5.35 -13.84 -7.98
CA ILE A 5 5.88 -12.80 -7.09
C ILE A 5 5.98 -11.48 -7.87
N LYS A 6 6.51 -11.50 -9.10
CA LYS A 6 6.54 -10.30 -9.97
C LYS A 6 5.16 -9.68 -10.15
N LYS A 7 4.14 -10.52 -10.35
CA LYS A 7 2.75 -10.05 -10.47
C LYS A 7 2.30 -9.30 -9.22
N TYR A 8 2.54 -9.86 -8.03
CA TYR A 8 2.15 -9.20 -6.78
C TYR A 8 2.97 -7.93 -6.48
N LEU A 9 4.26 -7.90 -6.85
CA LEU A 9 5.05 -6.66 -6.80
C LEU A 9 4.46 -5.59 -7.72
N PHE A 10 4.01 -5.97 -8.92
CA PHE A 10 3.35 -5.06 -9.84
C PHE A 10 1.99 -4.57 -9.31
N ASP A 11 1.22 -5.45 -8.66
CA ASP A 11 -0.03 -5.07 -8.00
C ASP A 11 0.24 -4.01 -6.91
N ILE A 12 1.26 -4.20 -6.06
CA ILE A 12 1.67 -3.21 -5.04
C ILE A 12 2.06 -1.88 -5.69
N LYS A 13 2.92 -1.91 -6.71
CA LYS A 13 3.37 -0.70 -7.42
C LYS A 13 2.19 0.07 -8.01
N THR A 14 1.28 -0.65 -8.67
CA THR A 14 0.08 -0.07 -9.29
C THR A 14 -0.80 0.60 -8.25
N SER A 15 -1.08 -0.07 -7.14
CA SER A 15 -1.90 0.49 -6.06
C SER A 15 -1.28 1.74 -5.42
N ILE A 16 0.04 1.76 -5.20
CA ILE A 16 0.71 2.97 -4.68
C ILE A 16 0.59 4.13 -5.67
N ASN A 17 0.77 3.86 -6.97
CA ASN A 17 0.61 4.88 -8.01
C ASN A 17 -0.81 5.43 -8.06
N SER A 18 -1.82 4.56 -7.99
CA SER A 18 -3.23 4.96 -7.92
C SER A 18 -3.50 5.89 -6.73
N ILE A 19 -2.99 5.55 -5.53
CA ILE A 19 -3.12 6.41 -4.35
C ILE A 19 -2.53 7.80 -4.60
N PHE A 20 -1.32 7.87 -5.17
CA PHE A 20 -0.68 9.15 -5.46
C PHE A 20 -1.40 9.94 -6.56
N GLU A 21 -1.97 9.27 -7.56
CA GLU A 21 -2.80 9.89 -8.59
C GLU A 21 -4.09 10.48 -7.98
N TYR A 22 -4.79 9.73 -7.14
CA TYR A 22 -6.04 10.17 -6.50
C TYR A 22 -5.85 11.40 -5.62
N LEU A 23 -4.71 11.49 -4.94
CA LEU A 23 -4.37 12.61 -4.06
C LEU A 23 -3.86 13.85 -4.81
N GLY A 24 -3.47 13.68 -6.09
CA GLY A 24 -2.87 14.72 -6.90
C GLY A 24 -1.55 15.26 -6.36
N GLU A 25 -1.00 16.27 -7.05
CA GLU A 25 0.31 16.84 -6.71
C GLU A 25 0.32 17.60 -5.39
N LYS A 26 -0.77 18.29 -5.07
CA LYS A 26 -0.86 19.13 -3.85
C LYS A 26 -0.88 18.31 -2.56
N ARG A 27 -1.32 17.05 -2.62
CA ARG A 27 -1.47 16.13 -1.48
C ARG A 27 -2.06 16.86 -0.26
N ASN A 28 -3.31 17.27 -0.36
CA ASN A 28 -4.00 18.02 0.68
C ASN A 28 -4.75 17.07 1.64
N PHE A 29 -4.33 17.04 2.90
CA PHE A 29 -4.97 16.21 3.94
C PHE A 29 -6.44 16.56 4.16
N PHE A 30 -6.81 17.84 4.19
CA PHE A 30 -8.19 18.25 4.47
C PHE A 30 -9.12 17.87 3.30
N GLU A 31 -8.65 17.99 2.06
CA GLU A 31 -9.42 17.53 0.89
C GLU A 31 -9.64 16.01 0.92
N TYR A 32 -8.61 15.25 1.32
CA TYR A 32 -8.73 13.82 1.57
C TYR A 32 -9.74 13.51 2.69
N GLN A 33 -9.62 14.18 3.84
CA GLN A 33 -10.46 13.98 5.02
C GLN A 33 -11.94 14.33 4.78
N GLU A 34 -12.23 15.32 3.93
CA GLU A 34 -13.62 15.71 3.63
C GLU A 34 -14.22 14.89 2.46
N ASN A 35 -13.40 14.23 1.63
CA ASN A 35 -13.87 13.47 0.46
C ASN A 35 -13.98 11.97 0.74
N LYS A 36 -15.19 11.50 1.07
CA LYS A 36 -15.47 10.08 1.36
C LYS A 36 -15.10 9.14 0.21
N LEU A 37 -15.33 9.53 -1.04
CA LEU A 37 -15.00 8.68 -2.19
C LEU A 37 -13.49 8.48 -2.31
N LEU A 38 -12.73 9.57 -2.14
CA LEU A 38 -11.27 9.54 -2.14
C LEU A 38 -10.73 8.66 -1.02
N ARG A 39 -11.26 8.78 0.20
CA ARG A 39 -10.87 7.92 1.32
C ARG A 39 -11.10 6.44 1.03
N ARG A 40 -12.28 6.09 0.52
CA ARG A 40 -12.61 4.70 0.17
C ARG A 40 -11.73 4.15 -0.96
N GLY A 41 -11.38 4.98 -1.95
CA GLY A 41 -10.43 4.60 -2.99
C GLY A 41 -9.05 4.28 -2.41
N VAL A 42 -8.53 5.16 -1.54
CA VAL A 42 -7.24 4.97 -0.87
C VAL A 42 -7.23 3.75 0.05
N GLU A 43 -8.26 3.57 0.88
CA GLU A 43 -8.42 2.39 1.75
C GLU A 43 -8.37 1.10 0.92
N ARG A 44 -9.08 1.07 -0.22
CA ARG A 44 -9.10 -0.08 -1.11
C ARG A 44 -7.73 -0.42 -1.68
N GLU A 45 -6.96 0.59 -2.10
CA GLU A 45 -5.60 0.36 -2.60
C GLU A 45 -4.66 -0.15 -1.49
N ILE A 46 -4.83 0.32 -0.25
CA ILE A 46 -4.08 -0.20 0.91
C ILE A 46 -4.41 -1.68 1.18
N GLU A 47 -5.68 -2.09 1.04
CA GLU A 47 -6.09 -3.49 1.15
C GLU A 47 -5.38 -4.37 0.09
N ILE A 48 -5.31 -3.89 -1.15
CA ILE A 48 -4.65 -4.61 -2.26
C ILE A 48 -3.15 -4.75 -1.98
N ILE A 49 -2.50 -3.68 -1.53
CA ILE A 49 -1.07 -3.70 -1.14
C ILE A 49 -0.82 -4.77 -0.08
N GLY A 50 -1.63 -4.79 0.99
CA GLY A 50 -1.46 -5.77 2.07
C GLY A 50 -1.76 -7.21 1.65
N GLU A 51 -2.76 -7.43 0.81
CA GLU A 51 -3.06 -8.77 0.27
C GLU A 51 -1.93 -9.29 -0.63
N ALA A 52 -1.40 -8.43 -1.50
CA ALA A 52 -0.27 -8.77 -2.37
C ALA A 52 0.98 -9.08 -1.54
N ALA A 53 1.30 -8.26 -0.53
CA ALA A 53 2.41 -8.52 0.39
C ALA A 53 2.26 -9.86 1.13
N ASN A 54 1.04 -10.19 1.60
CA ASN A 54 0.76 -11.46 2.25
C ASN A 54 0.98 -12.66 1.31
N LYS A 55 0.56 -12.55 0.05
CA LYS A 55 0.77 -13.60 -0.95
C LYS A 55 2.24 -13.79 -1.31
N ILE A 56 3.00 -12.69 -1.40
CA ILE A 56 4.44 -12.75 -1.59
C ILE A 56 5.11 -13.50 -0.44
N LEU A 57 4.84 -13.13 0.82
CA LEU A 57 5.46 -13.77 1.99
C LEU A 57 5.14 -15.26 2.11
N LYS A 58 3.98 -15.70 1.61
CA LYS A 58 3.63 -17.13 1.53
C LYS A 58 4.40 -17.89 0.45
N LEU A 59 4.78 -17.22 -0.63
CA LEU A 59 5.53 -17.81 -1.75
C LEU A 59 7.04 -17.75 -1.56
N ASP A 60 7.51 -16.72 -0.86
CA ASP A 60 8.90 -16.43 -0.54
C ASP A 60 8.94 -15.61 0.76
N SER A 61 9.15 -16.31 1.88
CA SER A 61 9.24 -15.70 3.21
C SER A 61 10.56 -14.96 3.47
N GLU A 62 11.56 -15.18 2.63
CA GLU A 62 12.90 -14.59 2.78
C GLU A 62 13.09 -13.33 1.93
N ILE A 63 12.10 -12.97 1.11
CA ILE A 63 12.14 -11.75 0.31
C ILE A 63 12.31 -10.52 1.21
N LYS A 64 13.22 -9.64 0.80
CA LYS A 64 13.55 -8.43 1.56
C LYS A 64 12.64 -7.28 1.15
N ILE A 65 11.48 -7.19 1.82
CA ILE A 65 10.61 -6.02 1.82
C ILE A 65 10.56 -5.51 3.26
N GLU A 66 10.91 -4.24 3.46
CA GLU A 66 10.94 -3.65 4.79
C GLU A 66 9.52 -3.61 5.38
N ASN A 67 9.37 -4.00 6.64
CA ASN A 67 8.09 -3.99 7.35
C ASN A 67 6.97 -4.79 6.67
N ALA A 68 7.29 -5.78 5.82
CA ALA A 68 6.31 -6.59 5.08
C ALA A 68 5.18 -7.14 5.96
N ARG A 69 5.51 -7.58 7.18
CA ARG A 69 4.52 -8.04 8.15
C ARG A 69 3.55 -6.93 8.59
N GLN A 70 4.07 -5.73 8.88
CA GLN A 70 3.25 -4.57 9.25
C GLN A 70 2.35 -4.13 8.09
N ILE A 71 2.79 -4.26 6.85
CA ILE A 71 1.97 -3.97 5.66
C ILE A 71 0.77 -4.92 5.60
N VAL A 72 0.97 -6.21 5.87
CA VAL A 72 -0.12 -7.20 5.97
C VAL A 72 -1.06 -6.87 7.14
N ASP A 73 -0.51 -6.50 8.28
CA ASP A 73 -1.31 -6.18 9.48
C ASP A 73 -2.11 -4.87 9.29
N THR A 74 -1.57 -3.90 8.54
CA THR A 74 -2.27 -2.65 8.15
C THR A 74 -3.54 -2.98 7.36
N ARG A 75 -3.48 -3.92 6.42
CA ARG A 75 -4.68 -4.39 5.70
C ARG A 75 -5.74 -4.97 6.64
N ASN A 76 -5.32 -5.74 7.65
CA ASN A 76 -6.26 -6.28 8.64
C ASN A 76 -6.90 -5.18 9.49
N TRP A 77 -6.13 -4.16 9.85
CA TRP A 77 -6.65 -2.98 10.54
C TRP A 77 -7.68 -2.21 9.70
N VAL A 78 -7.39 -1.95 8.43
CA VAL A 78 -8.30 -1.23 7.51
C VAL A 78 -9.63 -1.96 7.30
N ILE A 79 -9.61 -3.28 7.08
CA ILE A 79 -10.85 -4.04 6.81
C ILE A 79 -11.71 -4.29 8.06
N HIS A 80 -11.09 -4.43 9.25
CA HIS A 80 -11.80 -4.80 10.47
C HIS A 80 -12.12 -3.59 11.35
N GLY A 81 -11.37 -2.51 11.23
CA GLY A 81 -11.51 -1.30 12.02
C GLY A 81 -12.17 -0.15 11.27
N TYR A 82 -13.02 -0.37 10.27
CA TYR A 82 -13.61 0.70 9.44
C TYR A 82 -14.41 1.76 10.22
N ASP A 83 -14.76 1.49 11.48
CA ASP A 83 -15.36 2.41 12.47
C ASP A 83 -14.31 3.20 13.29
N LYS A 84 -13.04 2.79 13.21
CA LYS A 84 -11.86 3.27 13.94
C LYS A 84 -10.67 3.63 13.04
N VAL A 85 -10.81 3.56 11.71
CA VAL A 85 -9.76 3.99 10.78
C VAL A 85 -9.63 5.51 10.94
N ASP A 86 -8.51 5.92 11.49
CA ASP A 86 -8.17 7.32 11.68
C ASP A 86 -7.50 7.85 10.40
N ASP A 87 -8.13 8.86 9.78
CA ASP A 87 -7.65 9.51 8.57
C ASP A 87 -6.21 10.04 8.73
N VAL A 88 -5.83 10.46 9.94
CA VAL A 88 -4.46 10.92 10.26
C VAL A 88 -3.46 9.78 10.16
N VAL A 89 -3.82 8.59 10.64
CA VAL A 89 -2.95 7.40 10.58
C VAL A 89 -2.76 6.95 9.14
N ILE A 90 -3.85 6.87 8.36
CA ILE A 90 -3.76 6.53 6.93
C ILE A 90 -2.91 7.56 6.19
N TRP A 91 -3.12 8.85 6.47
CA TRP A 91 -2.31 9.92 5.89
C TRP A 91 -0.82 9.79 6.22
N GLY A 92 -0.51 9.41 7.47
CA GLY A 92 0.85 9.12 7.91
C GLY A 92 1.49 7.95 7.14
N ILE A 93 0.74 6.88 6.89
CA ILE A 93 1.17 5.74 6.06
C ILE A 93 1.49 6.20 4.63
N ILE A 94 0.57 6.95 4.03
CA ILE A 94 0.72 7.46 2.66
C ILE A 94 1.92 8.38 2.52
N SER A 95 2.13 9.26 3.49
CA SER A 95 3.17 10.29 3.41
C SER A 95 4.56 9.74 3.71
N ASN A 96 4.67 8.81 4.66
CA ASN A 96 5.97 8.40 5.20
C ASN A 96 6.43 7.00 4.76
N HIS A 97 5.49 6.09 4.49
CA HIS A 97 5.78 4.67 4.26
C HIS A 97 5.59 4.26 2.81
N LEU A 98 4.52 4.68 2.14
CA LEU A 98 4.28 4.32 0.74
C LEU A 98 5.39 4.77 -0.23
N PRO A 99 6.04 5.94 -0.09
CA PRO A 99 7.15 6.31 -0.97
C PRO A 99 8.36 5.37 -0.84
N LYS A 100 8.64 4.90 0.38
CA LYS A 100 9.73 3.96 0.65
C LYS A 100 9.42 2.60 0.08
N LEU A 101 8.22 2.09 0.36
CA LEU A 101 7.74 0.82 -0.19
C LEU A 101 7.76 0.85 -1.72
N LYS A 102 7.28 1.93 -2.35
CA LYS A 102 7.32 2.07 -3.82
C LYS A 102 8.72 1.88 -4.36
N LYS A 103 9.71 2.53 -3.76
CA LYS A 103 11.12 2.41 -4.16
C LYS A 103 11.63 0.98 -4.02
N GLU A 104 11.37 0.32 -2.89
CA GLU A 104 11.78 -1.08 -2.69
C GLU A 104 11.18 -2.02 -3.74
N ILE A 105 9.89 -1.84 -4.04
CA ILE A 105 9.19 -2.66 -5.03
C ILE A 105 9.74 -2.41 -6.44
N GLU A 106 10.05 -1.15 -6.77
CA GLU A 106 10.71 -0.80 -8.04
C GLU A 106 12.11 -1.42 -8.14
N ASP A 107 12.93 -1.31 -7.09
CA ASP A 107 14.25 -1.93 -7.02
C ASP A 107 14.16 -3.47 -7.17
N LEU A 108 13.15 -4.12 -6.58
CA LEU A 108 12.93 -5.56 -6.70
C LEU A 108 12.50 -5.99 -8.11
N LEU A 109 11.71 -5.15 -8.79
CA LEU A 109 11.26 -5.38 -10.17
C LEU A 109 12.38 -5.14 -11.20
N GLU A 110 13.34 -4.26 -10.90
CA GLU A 110 14.49 -3.96 -11.78
C GLU A 110 15.64 -4.95 -11.65
N ARG A 111 15.75 -5.69 -10.54
CA ARG A 111 16.81 -6.68 -10.29
C ARG A 111 16.67 -7.98 -11.10
N GLU A 112 15.96 -7.95 -12.22
CA GLU A 112 15.69 -9.11 -13.08
C GLU A 112 15.98 -8.88 -14.56
#